data_AF-A0A5C7YZX4-F1
#
_entry.id   AF-A0A5C7YZX4-F1
#
_cell.length_a   1.000
_cell.length_b   1.000
_cell.length_c   1.000
_cell.angle_alpha   90.00
_cell.angle_beta   90.00
_cell.angle_gamma   90.00
#
_symmetry.space_group_name_H-M   'P 1'
#
loop_
_entity.id
_entity.type
_entity.pdbx_description
1 polymer ?
#
loop_
_entity_poly.entity_id
_entity_poly.type
_entity_poly.pdbx_seq_one_letter_code
_entity_poly.pdbx_strand_id
1 'polypeptide(L)'
;KAKDQEIWKPQNKFEFGMYLDGSFYALFYKHENHIATTVLDDLDAQILYDKVLLPILGIEDLRNDERIDYIPGKQSISVIKDLIDEGEFEVGFMLYPSDINEIKALADNNLIMPPKSTYIEPKFRSGLVVYEL
;
A
#
# COMPACT_ATOMS: atom_id res chain seq x y z
N LYS A 1 27.40 11.17 -8.82
CA LYS A 1 26.59 11.61 -9.97
C LYS A 1 25.18 11.13 -9.71
N ALA A 2 24.27 11.99 -9.26
CA ALA A 2 22.87 11.63 -9.13
C ALA A 2 22.36 11.28 -10.53
N LYS A 3 22.01 10.02 -10.75
CA LYS A 3 21.22 9.66 -11.93
C LYS A 3 19.86 10.28 -11.68
N ASP A 4 19.42 11.19 -12.53
CA ASP A 4 18.01 11.54 -12.67
C ASP A 4 17.28 10.25 -13.03
N GLN A 5 16.92 9.45 -12.02
CA GLN A 5 16.04 8.32 -12.22
C GLN A 5 14.63 8.85 -12.29
N GLU A 6 13.96 8.49 -13.38
CA GLU A 6 12.57 8.80 -13.61
C GLU A 6 11.75 8.15 -12.50
N ILE A 7 11.05 8.97 -11.71
CA ILE A 7 10.18 8.50 -10.63
C ILE A 7 9.14 7.58 -11.26
N TRP A 8 9.04 6.35 -10.77
CA TRP A 8 8.08 5.38 -11.26
C TRP A 8 7.01 5.08 -10.21
N LYS A 9 5.76 4.88 -10.65
CA LYS A 9 4.63 4.51 -9.79
C LYS A 9 3.70 3.52 -10.50
N PRO A 10 3.04 2.62 -9.76
CA PRO A 10 2.11 1.66 -10.35
C PRO A 10 0.94 2.36 -11.03
N GLN A 11 0.54 1.85 -12.20
CA GLN A 11 -0.56 2.38 -13.01
C GLN A 11 -1.80 1.48 -12.98
N ASN A 12 -1.62 0.21 -12.64
CA ASN A 12 -2.70 -0.78 -12.57
C ASN A 12 -2.64 -1.57 -11.27
N LYS A 13 -3.76 -2.21 -10.93
CA LYS A 13 -3.82 -3.22 -9.88
C LYS A 13 -2.79 -4.34 -10.14
N PHE A 14 -2.25 -4.93 -9.09
CA PHE A 14 -1.18 -5.94 -9.14
C PHE A 14 0.18 -5.43 -9.61
N GLU A 15 0.33 -4.11 -9.76
CA GLU A 15 1.62 -3.46 -9.95
C GLU A 15 2.07 -2.81 -8.64
N PHE A 16 3.35 -2.96 -8.32
CA PHE A 16 3.95 -2.38 -7.13
C PHE A 16 5.20 -1.61 -7.54
N GLY A 17 5.34 -0.40 -7.01
CA GLY A 17 6.60 0.32 -7.09
C GLY A 17 7.47 -0.06 -5.90
N MET A 18 8.76 -0.25 -6.14
CA MET A 18 9.74 -0.46 -5.09
C MET A 18 10.91 0.51 -5.28
N TYR A 19 11.31 1.20 -4.22
CA TYR A 19 12.54 1.98 -4.19
C TYR A 19 13.53 1.30 -3.24
N LEU A 20 14.70 0.96 -3.76
CA LEU A 20 15.75 0.23 -3.04
C LEU A 20 17.11 0.61 -3.63
N ASP A 21 18.10 0.87 -2.78
CA ASP A 21 19.50 1.12 -3.18
C ASP A 21 19.64 2.16 -4.31
N GLY A 22 18.98 3.32 -4.11
CA GLY A 22 19.01 4.41 -5.07
C GLY A 22 18.24 4.16 -6.37
N SER A 23 17.47 3.06 -6.45
CA SER A 23 16.83 2.61 -7.68
C SER A 23 15.33 2.35 -7.59
N PHE A 24 14.55 2.83 -8.58
CA PHE A 24 13.15 2.46 -8.76
C PHE A 24 13.00 1.16 -9.56
N TYR A 25 12.13 0.28 -9.05
CA TYR A 25 11.75 -0.98 -9.66
C TYR A 25 10.23 -1.06 -9.85
N ALA A 26 9.81 -1.57 -11.00
CA ALA A 26 8.44 -1.98 -11.26
C ALA A 26 8.30 -3.48 -11.00
N LEU A 27 7.44 -3.83 -10.04
CA LEU A 27 7.15 -5.22 -9.68
C LEU A 27 5.74 -5.56 -10.16
N PHE A 28 5.61 -6.70 -10.84
CA PHE A 28 4.34 -7.19 -11.37
C PHE A 28 4.00 -8.50 -10.68
N TYR A 29 2.86 -8.53 -10.00
CA TYR A 29 2.40 -9.75 -9.35
C TYR A 29 1.84 -10.73 -10.38
N LYS A 30 2.51 -11.88 -10.51
CA LYS A 30 2.10 -12.98 -11.39
C LYS A 30 0.93 -13.72 -10.77
N HIS A 31 -0.28 -13.27 -11.10
CA HIS A 31 -1.53 -13.78 -10.56
C HIS A 31 -2.17 -14.88 -11.42
N GLU A 32 -1.52 -15.36 -12.48
CA GLU A 32 -2.05 -16.39 -13.38
C GLU A 32 -2.44 -17.70 -12.67
N ASN A 33 -1.79 -18.01 -11.55
CA ASN A 33 -2.10 -19.16 -10.69
C ASN A 33 -2.63 -18.75 -9.30
N HIS A 34 -2.96 -17.47 -9.11
CA HIS A 34 -3.52 -16.98 -7.86
C HIS A 34 -5.00 -17.39 -7.80
N ILE A 35 -5.34 -18.30 -6.89
CA ILE A 35 -6.72 -18.62 -6.56
C ILE A 35 -7.06 -17.79 -5.33
N ALA A 36 -7.65 -16.62 -5.55
CA ALA A 36 -8.20 -15.83 -4.47
C ALA A 36 -9.30 -16.63 -3.80
N THR A 37 -9.13 -16.91 -2.51
CA THR A 37 -10.15 -17.59 -1.70
C THR A 37 -11.11 -16.59 -1.08
N THR A 38 -10.62 -15.37 -0.85
CA THR A 38 -11.39 -14.26 -0.30
C THR A 38 -11.10 -12.96 -1.05
N VAL A 39 -12.00 -11.98 -0.93
CA VAL A 39 -11.80 -10.61 -1.46
C VAL A 39 -10.54 -9.94 -0.88
N LEU A 40 -10.13 -10.35 0.32
CA LEU A 40 -8.94 -9.83 0.98
C LEU A 40 -7.65 -10.25 0.26
N ASP A 41 -7.60 -11.47 -0.27
CA ASP A 41 -6.43 -12.03 -0.95
C ASP A 41 -6.05 -11.26 -2.22
N ASP A 42 -7.04 -10.58 -2.82
CA ASP A 42 -6.90 -9.78 -4.03
C ASP A 42 -6.49 -8.33 -3.78
N LEU A 43 -6.38 -7.88 -2.53
CA LEU A 43 -5.92 -6.52 -2.24
C LEU A 43 -4.40 -6.42 -2.38
N ASP A 44 -3.92 -5.44 -3.14
CA ASP A 44 -2.48 -5.21 -3.31
C ASP A 44 -1.76 -5.06 -1.95
N ALA A 45 -2.37 -4.38 -0.98
CA ALA A 45 -1.81 -4.25 0.37
C ALA A 45 -1.66 -5.60 1.10
N GLN A 46 -2.63 -6.49 0.94
CA GLN A 46 -2.58 -7.84 1.52
C GLN A 46 -1.53 -8.69 0.80
N ILE A 47 -1.49 -8.63 -0.54
CA ILE A 47 -0.50 -9.34 -1.35
C ILE A 47 0.92 -8.93 -0.95
N LEU A 48 1.19 -7.63 -0.80
CA LEU A 48 2.49 -7.14 -0.37
C LEU A 48 2.86 -7.66 1.02
N TYR A 49 1.90 -7.68 1.95
CA TYR A 49 2.11 -8.22 3.29
C TYR A 49 2.46 -9.71 3.27
N ASP A 50 1.60 -10.53 2.64
CA ASP A 50 1.74 -11.99 2.64
C ASP A 50 2.93 -12.50 1.83
N LYS A 51 3.39 -11.74 0.82
CA LYS A 51 4.49 -12.16 -0.06
C LYS A 51 5.83 -11.53 0.31
N VAL A 52 5.84 -10.36 0.93
CA VAL A 52 7.09 -9.60 1.18
C VAL A 52 7.22 -9.24 2.65
N LEU A 53 6.31 -8.45 3.22
CA LEU A 53 6.52 -7.87 4.55
C LEU A 53 6.63 -8.93 5.64
N LEU A 54 5.75 -9.93 5.62
CA LEU A 54 5.77 -11.00 6.60
C LEU A 54 6.91 -12.01 6.34
N PRO A 55 6.98 -12.70 5.20
CA PRO A 55 7.95 -13.80 5.03
C PRO A 55 9.40 -13.35 4.77
N ILE A 56 9.60 -12.16 4.19
CA ILE A 56 10.95 -11.68 3.82
C ILE A 56 11.47 -10.68 4.85
N LEU A 57 10.65 -9.70 5.26
CA LEU A 57 11.07 -8.65 6.19
C LEU A 57 10.76 -8.98 7.66
N GLY A 58 9.96 -10.02 7.91
CA GLY A 58 9.59 -10.44 9.26
C GLY A 58 8.76 -9.42 10.01
N ILE A 59 7.91 -8.64 9.31
CA ILE A 59 7.00 -7.67 9.92
C ILE A 59 5.67 -8.40 10.18
N GLU A 60 5.41 -8.73 11.43
CA GLU A 60 4.19 -9.47 11.85
C GLU A 60 3.04 -8.53 12.22
N ASP A 61 3.34 -7.41 12.89
CA ASP A 61 2.32 -6.46 13.37
C ASP A 61 2.46 -5.09 12.70
N LEU A 62 1.76 -4.93 11.58
CA LEU A 62 1.69 -3.68 10.81
C LEU A 62 1.17 -2.46 11.60
N ARG A 63 0.58 -2.64 12.78
CA ARG A 63 0.07 -1.52 13.59
C ARG A 63 1.09 -0.98 14.59
N ASN A 64 2.00 -1.84 15.05
CA ASN A 64 2.88 -1.55 16.18
C ASN A 64 4.37 -1.77 15.89
N ASP A 65 4.74 -2.35 14.74
CA ASP A 65 6.14 -2.52 14.37
C ASP A 65 6.76 -1.15 14.01
N GLU A 66 7.82 -0.76 14.72
CA GLU A 66 8.50 0.53 14.53
C GLU A 66 9.28 0.60 13.20
N ARG A 67 9.50 -0.53 12.53
CA ARG A 67 10.25 -0.61 11.27
C ARG A 67 9.41 -0.27 10.04
N ILE A 68 8.11 0.00 10.20
CA ILE A 68 7.22 0.35 9.11
C ILE A 68 6.57 1.70 9.36
N ASP A 69 6.58 2.55 8.33
CA ASP A 69 5.85 3.81 8.33
C ASP A 69 5.04 3.96 7.04
N TYR A 70 4.00 4.80 7.10
CA TYR A 70 3.00 4.94 6.06
C TYR A 70 2.90 6.38 5.58
N ILE A 71 3.28 6.59 4.32
CA ILE A 71 3.14 7.88 3.67
C ILE A 71 1.71 8.04 3.14
N PRO A 72 0.99 9.12 3.52
CA PRO A 72 -0.34 9.40 2.98
C PRO A 72 -0.32 9.53 1.45
N GLY A 73 -1.29 8.94 0.76
CA GLY A 73 -1.36 8.92 -0.72
C GLY A 73 -1.42 10.30 -1.42
N LYS A 74 -1.59 11.39 -0.68
CA LYS A 74 -1.50 12.77 -1.20
C LYS A 74 -0.06 13.30 -1.31
N GLN A 75 0.90 12.65 -0.63
CA GLN A 75 2.29 13.10 -0.65
C GLN A 75 2.98 12.64 -1.93
N SER A 76 4.02 13.38 -2.33
CA SER A 76 4.82 13.01 -3.49
C SER A 76 5.63 11.75 -3.19
N ILE A 77 5.84 10.92 -4.22
CA ILE A 77 6.74 9.76 -4.18
C ILE A 77 8.18 10.17 -3.84
N SER A 78 8.55 11.43 -4.11
CA SER A 78 9.83 11.99 -3.69
C SER A 78 10.10 11.81 -2.20
N VAL A 79 9.08 11.81 -1.35
CA VAL A 79 9.24 11.60 0.11
C VAL A 79 9.80 10.21 0.40
N ILE A 80 9.34 9.17 -0.29
CA ILE A 80 9.88 7.81 -0.15
C ILE A 80 11.37 7.80 -0.50
N LYS A 81 11.71 8.42 -1.63
CA LYS A 81 13.08 8.49 -2.12
C LYS A 81 13.99 9.19 -1.10
N ASP A 82 13.58 10.35 -0.61
CA ASP A 82 14.38 11.17 0.29
C ASP A 82 14.60 10.47 1.65
N LEU A 83 13.57 9.84 2.22
CA LEU A 83 13.70 9.07 3.47
C LEU A 83 14.68 7.89 3.34
N ILE A 84 14.74 7.24 2.18
CA ILE A 84 15.64 6.11 1.94
C ILE A 84 17.06 6.60 1.65
N ASP A 85 17.21 7.65 0.86
CA ASP A 85 18.52 8.25 0.57
C ASP A 85 19.16 8.89 1.82
N GLU A 86 18.35 9.35 2.78
CA GLU A 86 18.79 9.85 4.10
C GLU A 86 19.11 8.72 5.09
N GLY A 87 18.75 7.47 4.79
CA GLY A 87 19.05 6.30 5.61
C GLY A 87 18.07 6.08 6.77
N GLU A 88 16.91 6.74 6.78
CA GLU A 88 15.85 6.51 7.77
C GLU A 88 15.12 5.17 7.51
N PHE A 89 15.02 4.78 6.23
CA PHE A 89 14.45 3.48 5.81
C PHE A 89 15.32 2.83 4.74
N GLU A 90 15.26 1.49 4.65
CA GLU A 90 16.05 0.73 3.67
C GLU A 90 15.31 0.51 2.33
N VAL A 91 13.98 0.41 2.37
CA VAL A 91 13.15 0.08 1.21
C VAL A 91 11.79 0.77 1.30
N GLY A 92 11.28 1.19 0.15
CA GLY A 92 9.97 1.84 0.03
C GLY A 92 9.09 1.11 -0.95
N PHE A 93 7.81 0.97 -0.63
CA PHE A 93 6.81 0.37 -1.51
C PHE A 93 5.71 1.37 -1.87
N MET A 94 5.27 1.31 -3.13
CA MET A 94 4.17 2.09 -3.67
C MET A 94 3.11 1.13 -4.21
N LEU A 95 1.87 1.36 -3.85
CA LEU A 95 0.74 0.52 -4.23
C LEU A 95 -0.21 1.30 -5.13
N TYR A 96 -0.90 0.58 -6.01
CA TYR A 96 -2.02 1.14 -6.73
C TYR A 96 -3.17 1.43 -5.75
N PRO A 97 -3.85 2.58 -5.83
CA PRO A 97 -4.94 2.91 -4.92
C PRO A 97 -6.08 1.88 -5.02
N SER A 98 -6.57 1.42 -3.86
CA SER A 98 -7.74 0.52 -3.82
C SER A 98 -8.98 1.19 -4.40
N ASP A 99 -9.74 0.43 -5.18
CA ASP A 99 -10.99 0.87 -5.77
C ASP A 99 -12.14 0.83 -4.75
N ILE A 100 -13.13 1.71 -4.93
CA ILE A 100 -14.30 1.77 -4.05
C ILE A 100 -15.09 0.45 -4.04
N ASN A 101 -15.09 -0.31 -5.13
CA ASN A 101 -15.77 -1.60 -5.22
C ASN A 101 -15.07 -2.66 -4.35
N GLU A 102 -13.75 -2.59 -4.19
CA GLU A 102 -13.01 -3.48 -3.29
C GLU A 102 -13.39 -3.23 -1.82
N ILE A 103 -13.50 -1.95 -1.45
CA ILE A 103 -13.94 -1.55 -0.11
C ILE A 103 -15.35 -2.06 0.18
N LYS A 104 -16.27 -1.90 -0.78
CA LYS A 104 -17.65 -2.41 -0.66
C LYS A 104 -17.69 -3.92 -0.54
N ALA A 105 -16.96 -4.63 -1.39
CA ALA A 105 -16.93 -6.09 -1.39
C ALA A 105 -16.43 -6.65 -0.05
N LEU A 106 -15.45 -6.01 0.60
CA LEU A 106 -15.01 -6.42 1.94
C LEU A 106 -16.09 -6.18 2.99
N ALA A 107 -16.74 -5.02 2.95
CA ALA A 107 -17.83 -4.69 3.89
C ALA A 107 -18.99 -5.69 3.77
N ASP A 108 -19.39 -6.03 2.54
CA ASP A 108 -20.46 -7.00 2.24
C ASP A 108 -20.12 -8.42 2.73
N ASN A 109 -18.82 -8.73 2.85
CA ASN A 109 -18.33 -10.02 3.36
C ASN A 109 -17.92 -9.96 4.85
N ASN A 110 -18.26 -8.89 5.58
CA ASN A 110 -17.86 -8.69 6.98
C ASN A 110 -16.33 -8.77 7.23
N LEU A 111 -15.54 -8.42 6.21
CA LEU A 111 -14.08 -8.40 6.27
C LEU A 111 -13.56 -6.99 6.59
N ILE A 112 -12.30 -6.92 7.06
CA ILE A 112 -11.64 -5.68 7.46
C ILE A 112 -10.48 -5.42 6.50
N MET A 113 -10.36 -4.18 6.02
CA MET A 113 -9.20 -3.73 5.23
C MET A 113 -7.89 -3.91 6.01
N PRO A 114 -6.77 -4.29 5.35
CA PRO A 114 -5.46 -4.26 5.97
C PRO A 114 -5.17 -2.87 6.57
N PRO A 115 -4.46 -2.79 7.71
CA PRO A 115 -4.18 -1.52 8.36
C PRO A 115 -3.48 -0.55 7.40
N LYS A 116 -3.92 0.71 7.39
CA LYS A 116 -3.33 1.82 6.62
C LYS A 116 -3.28 1.60 5.09
N SER A 117 -4.06 0.65 4.56
CA SER A 117 -4.15 0.35 3.12
C SER A 117 -4.98 1.35 2.30
N THR A 118 -5.67 2.31 2.92
CA THR A 118 -6.49 3.30 2.21
C THR A 118 -6.42 4.67 2.87
N TYR A 119 -6.34 5.72 2.04
CA TYR A 119 -6.44 7.11 2.47
C TYR A 119 -7.70 7.76 1.89
N ILE A 120 -8.73 7.97 2.73
CA ILE A 120 -9.99 8.63 2.35
C ILE A 120 -9.91 10.14 2.60
N GLU A 121 -10.38 10.93 1.63
CA GLU A 121 -10.57 12.38 1.71
C GLU A 121 -11.99 12.79 1.23
N PRO A 122 -12.68 13.72 1.91
CA PRO A 122 -12.31 14.34 3.18
C PRO A 122 -12.30 13.31 4.31
N LYS A 123 -11.48 13.56 5.34
CA LYS A 123 -11.59 12.78 6.58
C LYS A 123 -13.01 12.94 7.11
N PHE A 124 -13.63 11.82 7.51
CA PHE A 124 -14.94 11.87 8.14
C PHE A 124 -14.87 12.81 9.33
N ARG A 125 -15.64 13.90 9.27
CA ARG A 125 -15.78 14.79 10.41
C ARG A 125 -16.54 14.03 11.48
N SER A 126 -15.94 13.86 12.65
CA SER A 126 -16.62 13.29 13.81
C SER A 126 -17.87 14.15 14.13
N GLY A 127 -19.04 13.53 14.29
CA GLY A 127 -20.28 14.23 14.67
C GLY A 127 -21.30 14.52 13.57
N LEU A 128 -21.20 13.90 12.39
CA LEU A 128 -22.25 13.95 11.37
C LEU A 128 -23.44 13.07 11.78
N VAL A 129 -24.54 13.71 12.20
CA VAL A 129 -25.83 13.03 12.45
C VAL A 129 -26.65 13.10 11.16
N VAL A 130 -26.89 11.96 10.54
CA VAL A 130 -27.82 11.83 9.41
C VAL A 130 -29.20 11.51 9.99
N TYR A 131 -30.13 12.44 9.84
CA TYR A 131 -31.54 12.23 10.17
C TYR A 131 -32.28 11.94 8.87
N GLU A 132 -32.87 10.75 8.78
CA GLU A 132 -33.74 10.37 7.66
C GLU A 132 -35.08 11.10 7.85
N LEU A 133 -35.52 11.86 6.84
CA LEU A 133 -36.83 12.55 6.85
C LEU A 133 -37.96 11.60 6.47
#